data_AF-A0A8S3PP21-F1
#
_entry.id   AF-A0A8S3PP21-F1
#
_cell.length_a   1.000
_cell.length_b   1.000
_cell.length_c   1.000
_cell.angle_alpha   90.00
_cell.angle_beta   90.00
_cell.angle_gamma   90.00
#
_symmetry.space_group_name_H-M   'P 1'
#
loop_
_entity.id
_entity.type
_entity.pdbx_description
1 polymer ?
#
loop_
_entity_poly.entity_id
_entity_poly.type
_entity_poly.pdbx_seq_one_letter_code
_entity_poly.pdbx_strand_id
1 'polypeptide(L)'
;MAKHKTSGPDTVIEYLGIILDSNLMEARLPNDKLIRISTFLKEFLIKKSCTKREVLQLLGHLNFASRVVIPGRTFVSHLILVSTTVKALHHYIKLTCECREDIRMWLFFLSNWNGVSMFYNKENITSDDLCLYTDASGSIGFGGYYKGLWFAESWPSMFSNLVVDEKEVSIAFRELYPIVVSAVLWGHMWKKQRIIFMCDNEATVAILKKGRSKSAHIMPLVRRLTLIAAQQNFVFLSKHVPGKFNSKADALSRLQINKFRRLAKEAQEFPCKVPSPQLVLWSSTPFKCLELNINYPDLTKLRRLKAILNGVKRTYKTNPKPRYPITFDILQKVCLWLRQNSSYENLLLETMCTVAFFGFLRCGEFTVDSCGNFDPAFNLCISDITILSDSIHLKLKISKTDPFRQGVTIKLFETGTEICPYRICCLYMNNRFQRNPSPETPLFVDLTGAAVTRAKFLSLFKHALDSLGIDSTYYSGHSFRIGAATTAGSVQVEDHLIKVMGRWSSDAYCRYIKISESDLKRAQNSLAKN
;
A
#
# COMPACT_ATOMS: atom_id res chain seq x y z
N MET A 1 15.78 51.93 -23.95
CA MET A 1 15.27 50.93 -22.97
C MET A 1 15.22 51.59 -21.60
N ALA A 2 14.27 51.22 -20.74
CA ALA A 2 14.20 51.77 -19.38
C ALA A 2 15.43 51.33 -18.55
N LYS A 3 16.07 52.26 -17.80
CA LYS A 3 17.31 51.99 -17.02
C LYS A 3 17.21 50.79 -16.07
N HIS A 4 16.01 50.47 -15.57
CA HIS A 4 15.77 49.30 -14.71
C HIS A 4 15.68 47.96 -15.45
N LYS A 5 15.72 47.96 -16.80
CA LYS A 5 15.68 46.75 -17.65
C LYS A 5 17.00 46.50 -18.38
N THR A 6 18.04 47.26 -18.05
CA THR A 6 19.36 47.18 -18.69
C THR A 6 20.40 46.92 -17.61
N SER A 7 20.98 45.72 -17.61
CA SER A 7 22.15 45.37 -16.81
C SER A 7 23.43 45.59 -17.63
N GLY A 8 24.52 45.98 -16.97
CA GLY A 8 25.85 45.95 -17.58
C GLY A 8 26.31 44.53 -17.90
N PRO A 9 27.48 44.36 -18.54
CA PRO A 9 28.08 43.03 -18.72
C PRO A 9 28.31 42.41 -17.35
N ASP A 10 27.60 41.30 -17.08
CA ASP A 10 27.70 40.53 -15.85
C ASP A 10 27.72 39.04 -16.19
N THR A 11 28.40 38.26 -15.36
CA THR A 11 28.45 36.80 -15.45
C THR A 11 27.17 36.13 -14.95
N VAL A 12 26.34 36.87 -14.19
CA VAL A 12 25.04 36.42 -13.72
C VAL A 12 23.97 37.46 -14.07
N ILE A 13 22.99 37.11 -14.90
CA ILE A 13 21.92 38.03 -15.30
C ILE A 13 20.53 37.39 -15.18
N GLU A 14 19.52 38.16 -14.77
CA GLU A 14 18.12 37.71 -14.90
C GLU A 14 17.56 38.11 -16.27
N TYR A 15 17.20 37.12 -17.08
CA TYR A 15 16.61 37.31 -18.40
C TYR A 15 15.28 36.57 -18.52
N LEU A 16 14.21 37.30 -18.86
CA LEU A 16 12.83 36.76 -18.96
C LEU A 16 12.38 35.99 -17.72
N GLY A 17 12.89 36.38 -16.55
CA GLY A 17 12.53 35.75 -15.29
C GLY A 17 13.34 34.52 -14.90
N ILE A 18 14.45 34.25 -15.59
CA ILE A 18 15.38 33.13 -15.36
C ILE A 18 16.77 33.73 -15.14
N ILE A 19 17.50 33.26 -14.14
CA ILE A 19 18.89 33.64 -13.89
C ILE A 19 19.79 32.81 -14.81
N LEU A 20 20.65 33.46 -15.57
CA LEU A 20 21.67 32.85 -16.42
C LEU A 20 23.02 33.11 -15.77
N ASP A 21 23.82 32.05 -15.59
CA ASP A 21 25.13 32.10 -14.93
C ASP A 21 26.18 31.49 -15.85
N SER A 22 27.05 32.33 -16.40
CA SER A 22 28.09 31.92 -17.35
C SER A 22 29.29 31.27 -16.69
N ASN A 23 29.50 31.46 -15.38
CA ASN A 23 30.61 30.84 -14.65
C ASN A 23 30.30 29.38 -14.34
N LEU A 24 29.07 29.12 -13.86
CA LEU A 24 28.58 27.78 -13.57
C LEU A 24 28.04 27.09 -14.82
N MET A 25 27.84 27.83 -15.92
CA MET A 25 27.22 27.34 -17.15
C MET A 25 25.85 26.72 -16.84
N GLU A 26 24.98 27.52 -16.23
CA GLU A 26 23.62 27.11 -15.86
C GLU A 26 22.56 28.20 -16.10
N ALA A 27 21.31 27.77 -16.24
CA ALA A 27 20.15 28.63 -16.15
C ALA A 27 19.29 28.15 -14.99
N ARG A 28 18.85 29.05 -14.09
CA ARG A 28 18.10 28.78 -12.85
C ARG A 28 16.89 29.67 -12.58
N LEU A 29 15.98 29.17 -11.76
CA LEU A 29 14.85 29.96 -11.29
C LEU A 29 15.31 30.93 -10.19
N PRO A 30 14.88 32.20 -10.21
CA PRO A 30 15.03 33.11 -9.08
C PRO A 30 14.51 32.52 -7.77
N ASN A 31 15.19 32.81 -6.65
CA ASN A 31 14.88 32.25 -5.33
C ASN A 31 13.45 32.56 -4.85
N ASP A 32 12.95 33.77 -5.12
CA ASP A 32 11.58 34.19 -4.81
C ASP A 32 10.55 33.30 -5.54
N LYS A 33 10.80 32.98 -6.81
CA LYS A 33 9.93 32.09 -7.60
C LYS A 33 10.04 30.65 -7.11
N LEU A 34 11.23 30.16 -6.77
CA LEU A 34 11.42 28.83 -6.18
C LEU A 34 10.61 28.67 -4.89
N ILE A 35 10.70 29.64 -3.98
CA ILE A 35 9.95 29.65 -2.72
C ILE A 35 8.45 29.67 -3.01
N ARG A 36 7.99 30.58 -3.87
CA ARG A 36 6.56 30.71 -4.21
C ARG A 36 5.98 29.42 -4.78
N ILE A 37 6.65 28.80 -5.77
CA ILE A 37 6.17 27.57 -6.40
C ILE A 37 6.17 26.42 -5.38
N SER A 38 7.22 26.33 -4.56
CA SER A 38 7.33 25.30 -3.51
C SER A 38 6.23 25.43 -2.46
N THR A 39 5.88 26.65 -2.04
CA THR A 39 4.78 26.91 -1.11
C THR A 39 3.44 26.48 -1.72
N PHE A 40 3.15 26.89 -2.97
CA PHE A 40 1.93 26.45 -3.67
C PHE A 40 1.83 24.92 -3.77
N LEU A 41 2.92 24.23 -4.12
CA LEU A 41 2.93 22.77 -4.19
C LEU A 41 2.67 22.12 -2.83
N LYS A 42 3.27 22.64 -1.74
CA LYS A 42 3.05 22.15 -0.37
C LYS A 42 1.60 22.33 0.07
N GLU A 43 0.97 23.47 -0.24
CA GLU A 43 -0.45 23.70 0.05
C GLU A 43 -1.36 22.70 -0.68
N PHE A 44 -1.09 22.45 -1.97
CA PHE A 44 -1.85 21.47 -2.76
C PHE A 44 -1.74 20.04 -2.23
N LEU A 45 -0.61 19.68 -1.60
CA LEU A 45 -0.47 18.36 -0.96
C LEU A 45 -1.38 18.18 0.26
N ILE A 46 -1.83 19.24 0.90
CA ILE A 46 -2.68 19.18 2.09
C ILE A 46 -4.17 19.16 1.69
N LYS A 47 -4.53 19.83 0.59
CA LYS A 47 -5.90 19.92 0.08
C LYS A 47 -6.45 18.56 -0.40
N LYS A 48 -7.73 18.27 -0.13
CA LYS A 48 -8.43 17.07 -0.67
C LYS A 48 -8.98 17.32 -2.09
N SER A 49 -9.45 18.52 -2.35
CA SER A 49 -9.94 19.03 -3.62
C SER A 49 -9.50 20.49 -3.79
N CYS A 50 -9.55 20.97 -5.03
CA CYS A 50 -9.27 22.37 -5.37
C CYS A 50 -10.11 22.75 -6.59
N THR A 51 -10.31 24.04 -6.79
CA THR A 51 -11.02 24.54 -7.97
C THR A 51 -10.18 24.39 -9.23
N LYS A 52 -10.83 24.31 -10.40
CA LYS A 52 -10.13 24.33 -11.69
C LYS A 52 -9.23 25.56 -11.84
N ARG A 53 -9.67 26.72 -11.35
CA ARG A 53 -8.86 27.95 -11.33
C ARG A 53 -7.55 27.76 -10.58
N GLU A 54 -7.59 27.15 -9.39
CA GLU A 54 -6.39 26.87 -8.60
C GLU A 54 -5.45 25.91 -9.35
N VAL A 55 -5.95 24.81 -9.92
CA VAL A 55 -5.13 23.87 -10.71
C VAL A 55 -4.47 24.57 -11.90
N LEU A 56 -5.20 25.41 -12.62
CA LEU A 56 -4.66 26.18 -13.76
C LEU A 56 -3.59 27.18 -13.32
N GLN A 57 -3.75 27.82 -12.16
CA GLN A 57 -2.74 28.70 -11.58
C GLN A 57 -1.45 27.92 -11.25
N LEU A 58 -1.58 26.76 -10.61
CA LEU A 58 -0.45 25.87 -10.34
C LEU A 58 0.23 25.45 -11.66
N LEU A 59 -0.55 25.03 -12.66
CA LEU A 59 -0.05 24.66 -13.98
C LEU A 59 0.73 25.80 -14.65
N GLY A 60 0.29 27.05 -14.52
CA GLY A 60 1.02 28.21 -15.02
C GLY A 60 2.41 28.34 -14.39
N HIS A 61 2.49 28.18 -13.07
CA HIS A 61 3.74 28.17 -12.32
C HIS A 61 4.68 27.02 -12.74
N LEU A 62 4.15 25.80 -12.87
CA LEU A 62 4.94 24.62 -13.25
C LEU A 62 5.38 24.64 -14.72
N ASN A 63 4.56 25.19 -15.62
CA ASN A 63 4.94 25.42 -17.01
C ASN A 63 6.10 26.43 -17.12
N PHE A 64 6.09 27.48 -16.31
CA PHE A 64 7.22 28.40 -16.24
C PHE A 64 8.49 27.70 -15.73
N ALA A 65 8.38 26.96 -14.62
CA ALA A 65 9.51 26.19 -14.06
C ALA A 65 10.07 25.15 -15.05
N SER A 66 9.21 24.57 -15.88
CA SER A 66 9.55 23.59 -16.93
C SER A 66 10.46 24.12 -18.05
N ARG A 67 10.73 25.43 -18.09
CA ARG A 67 11.72 26.03 -19.00
C ARG A 67 13.14 25.70 -18.57
N VAL A 68 13.34 25.52 -17.27
CA VAL A 68 14.64 25.21 -16.67
C VAL A 68 14.66 23.77 -16.17
N VAL A 69 13.57 23.34 -15.53
CA VAL A 69 13.35 21.96 -15.09
C VAL A 69 12.78 21.14 -16.25
N ILE A 70 13.60 20.87 -17.26
CA ILE A 70 13.18 20.16 -18.49
C ILE A 70 12.44 18.84 -18.19
N PRO A 71 12.91 17.98 -17.27
CA PRO A 71 12.21 16.74 -16.90
C PRO A 71 10.81 16.97 -16.29
N GLY A 72 10.56 18.15 -15.73
CA GLY A 72 9.29 18.52 -15.08
C GLY A 72 8.09 18.50 -16.02
N ARG A 73 8.28 18.71 -17.33
CA ARG A 73 7.19 18.77 -18.34
C ARG A 73 6.34 17.50 -18.37
N THR A 74 6.96 16.34 -18.20
CA THR A 74 6.30 15.03 -18.11
C THR A 74 5.24 15.00 -17.02
N PHE A 75 5.47 15.69 -15.90
CA PHE A 75 4.63 15.67 -14.70
C PHE A 75 3.53 16.75 -14.71
N VAL A 76 3.55 17.68 -15.66
CA VAL A 76 2.48 18.70 -15.85
C VAL A 76 1.27 18.10 -16.56
N SER A 77 1.51 17.14 -17.46
CA SER A 77 0.49 16.63 -18.40
C SER A 77 -0.71 15.98 -17.71
N HIS A 78 -0.48 15.27 -16.62
CA HIS A 78 -1.57 14.64 -15.87
C HIS A 78 -2.42 15.68 -15.12
N LEU A 79 -1.79 16.71 -14.53
CA LEU A 79 -2.49 17.84 -13.92
C LEU A 79 -3.34 18.60 -14.96
N ILE A 80 -2.86 18.73 -16.21
CA ILE A 80 -3.65 19.28 -17.33
C ILE A 80 -4.88 18.41 -17.59
N LEU A 81 -4.73 17.09 -17.75
CA LEU A 81 -5.85 16.18 -17.99
C LEU A 81 -6.90 16.29 -16.88
N VAL A 82 -6.45 16.32 -15.63
CA VAL A 82 -7.30 16.47 -14.45
C VAL A 82 -8.06 17.80 -14.49
N SER A 83 -7.43 18.90 -14.94
CA SER A 83 -8.09 20.20 -15.13
C SER A 83 -9.22 20.18 -16.17
N THR A 84 -9.19 19.24 -17.13
CA THR A 84 -10.21 19.10 -18.18
C THR A 84 -11.44 18.30 -17.74
N THR A 85 -11.40 17.65 -16.59
CA THR A 85 -12.53 16.84 -16.08
C THR A 85 -13.76 17.66 -15.70
N VAL A 86 -13.59 18.97 -15.49
CA VAL A 86 -14.68 19.89 -15.13
C VAL A 86 -14.75 21.08 -16.10
N LYS A 87 -15.97 21.56 -16.36
CA LYS A 87 -16.22 22.63 -17.35
C LYS A 87 -15.82 24.01 -16.84
N ALA A 88 -16.43 24.50 -15.77
CA ALA A 88 -16.25 25.87 -15.27
C ALA A 88 -15.05 26.04 -14.31
N LEU A 89 -14.53 27.26 -14.20
CA LEU A 89 -13.34 27.58 -13.39
C LEU A 89 -13.54 27.40 -11.88
N HIS A 90 -14.75 27.61 -11.38
CA HIS A 90 -15.09 27.49 -9.96
C HIS A 90 -15.47 26.05 -9.56
N HIS A 91 -15.57 25.12 -10.51
CA HIS A 91 -15.86 23.72 -10.20
C HIS A 91 -14.68 23.06 -9.50
N TYR A 92 -14.99 22.19 -8.54
CA TYR A 92 -14.01 21.45 -7.76
C TYR A 92 -13.54 20.19 -8.47
N ILE A 93 -12.24 19.96 -8.35
CA ILE A 93 -11.51 18.80 -8.84
C ILE A 93 -10.93 18.07 -7.63
N LYS A 94 -11.14 16.75 -7.58
CA LYS A 94 -10.53 15.90 -6.55
C LYS A 94 -9.08 15.60 -6.92
N LEU A 95 -8.16 15.87 -5.99
CA LEU A 95 -6.74 15.55 -6.19
C LEU A 95 -6.50 14.05 -5.95
N THR A 96 -6.28 13.31 -7.04
CA THR A 96 -6.01 11.87 -7.00
C THR A 96 -4.65 11.56 -6.37
N CYS A 97 -4.40 10.29 -6.08
CA CYS A 97 -3.08 9.87 -5.61
C CYS A 97 -2.00 10.18 -6.65
N GLU A 98 -2.27 9.98 -7.95
CA GLU A 98 -1.32 10.28 -9.03
C GLU A 98 -1.03 11.78 -9.14
N CYS A 99 -2.03 12.66 -8.94
CA CYS A 99 -1.81 14.11 -8.90
C CYS A 99 -0.80 14.49 -7.82
N ARG A 100 -0.93 13.85 -6.65
CA ARG A 100 -0.04 14.10 -5.51
C ARG A 100 1.37 13.59 -5.77
N GLU A 101 1.53 12.50 -6.52
CA GLU A 101 2.84 12.03 -6.95
C GLU A 101 3.51 13.01 -7.91
N ASP A 102 2.76 13.58 -8.87
CA ASP A 102 3.30 14.59 -9.77
C ASP A 102 3.71 15.88 -9.02
N ILE A 103 2.89 16.31 -8.04
CA ILE A 103 3.20 17.47 -7.18
C ILE A 103 4.45 17.21 -6.33
N ARG A 104 4.59 16.01 -5.76
CA ARG A 104 5.78 15.60 -5.00
C ARG A 104 7.03 15.60 -5.89
N MET A 105 6.93 15.08 -7.10
CA MET A 105 8.01 15.12 -8.09
C MET A 105 8.47 16.55 -8.38
N TRP A 106 7.53 17.47 -8.51
CA TRP A 106 7.86 18.88 -8.66
C TRP A 106 8.61 19.45 -7.45
N LEU A 107 8.20 19.13 -6.22
CA LEU A 107 8.96 19.52 -5.02
C LEU A 107 10.37 18.94 -5.00
N PHE A 108 10.54 17.68 -5.42
CA PHE A 108 11.87 17.05 -5.51
C PHE A 108 12.74 17.75 -6.54
N PHE A 109 12.20 18.05 -7.73
CA PHE A 109 12.94 18.77 -8.75
C PHE A 109 13.32 20.17 -8.28
N LEU A 110 12.42 20.92 -7.64
CA LEU A 110 12.74 22.27 -7.16
C LEU A 110 13.79 22.24 -6.03
N SER A 111 13.79 21.20 -5.19
CA SER A 111 14.74 21.08 -4.07
C SER A 111 16.12 20.57 -4.49
N ASN A 112 16.19 19.59 -5.40
CA ASN A 112 17.43 18.91 -5.77
C ASN A 112 18.01 19.38 -7.10
N TRP A 113 17.19 20.04 -7.91
CA TRP A 113 17.49 20.44 -9.28
C TRP A 113 17.18 21.93 -9.35
N ASN A 114 17.98 22.72 -8.62
CA ASN A 114 17.86 24.14 -8.27
C ASN A 114 17.68 25.09 -9.48
N GLY A 115 16.72 24.77 -10.36
CA GLY A 115 16.70 25.05 -11.78
C GLY A 115 18.09 24.95 -12.41
N VAL A 116 18.63 23.80 -12.80
CA VAL A 116 19.89 23.79 -13.57
C VAL A 116 19.66 23.09 -14.89
N SER A 117 19.46 23.89 -15.95
CA SER A 117 19.64 23.40 -17.32
C SER A 117 21.15 23.35 -17.59
N MET A 118 21.79 22.21 -17.31
CA MET A 118 23.17 22.01 -17.74
C MET A 118 23.25 22.10 -19.27
N PHE A 119 24.24 22.81 -19.80
CA PHE A 119 24.56 22.74 -21.22
C PHE A 119 24.99 21.30 -21.55
N TYR A 120 24.07 20.49 -22.04
CA TYR A 120 24.38 19.17 -22.60
C TYR A 120 25.31 19.32 -23.79
N ASN A 121 26.13 18.30 -24.07
CA ASN A 121 26.91 18.26 -25.31
C ASN A 121 25.97 18.52 -26.50
N LYS A 122 26.38 19.38 -27.42
CA LYS A 122 25.53 19.87 -28.53
C LYS A 122 25.17 18.73 -29.50
N GLU A 123 25.98 17.69 -29.54
CA GLU A 123 25.84 16.54 -30.42
C GLU A 123 24.86 15.52 -29.86
N ASN A 124 23.95 15.06 -30.72
CA ASN A 124 23.09 13.93 -30.40
C ASN A 124 23.82 12.65 -30.79
N ILE A 125 23.92 11.70 -29.86
CA ILE A 125 24.50 10.38 -30.09
C ILE A 125 23.33 9.43 -30.30
N THR A 126 23.30 8.70 -31.42
CA THR A 126 22.26 7.69 -31.62
C THR A 126 22.50 6.50 -30.70
N SER A 127 21.45 5.75 -30.36
CA SER A 127 21.60 4.51 -29.62
C SER A 127 22.55 3.54 -30.34
N ASP A 128 22.62 3.61 -31.67
CA ASP A 128 23.52 2.79 -32.49
C ASP A 128 24.98 3.19 -32.32
N ASP A 129 25.28 4.49 -32.38
CA ASP A 129 26.63 5.03 -32.12
C ASP A 129 27.08 4.75 -30.69
N LEU A 130 26.11 4.66 -29.78
CA LEU A 130 26.32 4.31 -28.38
C LEU A 130 26.45 2.78 -28.17
N CYS A 131 26.18 1.96 -29.20
CA CYS A 131 26.02 0.51 -29.13
C CYS A 131 24.98 0.06 -28.10
N LEU A 132 23.91 0.83 -27.94
CA LEU A 132 22.76 0.59 -27.07
C LEU A 132 21.59 0.07 -27.90
N TYR A 133 21.19 -1.16 -27.60
CA TYR A 133 20.16 -1.88 -28.33
C TYR A 133 19.17 -2.48 -27.34
N THR A 134 17.88 -2.28 -27.55
CA THR A 134 16.81 -2.85 -26.72
C THR A 134 15.77 -3.50 -27.61
N ASP A 135 15.18 -4.59 -27.15
CA ASP A 135 14.10 -5.25 -27.88
C ASP A 135 13.19 -6.08 -26.95
N ALA A 136 11.99 -6.37 -27.43
CA ALA A 136 10.97 -7.14 -26.74
C ALA A 136 10.28 -8.12 -27.69
N SER A 137 10.23 -9.39 -27.30
CA SER A 137 9.60 -10.45 -28.07
C SER A 137 8.26 -10.83 -27.46
N GLY A 138 7.17 -10.51 -28.17
CA GLY A 138 5.80 -10.97 -27.92
C GLY A 138 5.51 -11.28 -26.46
N SER A 139 5.13 -12.53 -26.17
CA SER A 139 4.91 -13.08 -24.83
C SER A 139 6.13 -13.77 -24.21
N ILE A 140 7.30 -13.75 -24.87
CA ILE A 140 8.49 -14.50 -24.46
C ILE A 140 9.29 -13.73 -23.41
N GLY A 141 9.84 -12.58 -23.80
CA GLY A 141 10.77 -11.84 -22.95
C GLY A 141 11.21 -10.53 -23.56
N PHE A 142 12.20 -9.93 -22.91
CA PHE A 142 12.79 -8.66 -23.30
C PHE A 142 14.31 -8.71 -23.06
N GLY A 143 15.05 -7.88 -23.79
CA GLY A 143 16.50 -7.91 -23.75
C GLY A 143 17.12 -6.58 -24.14
N GLY A 144 18.38 -6.42 -23.74
CA GLY A 144 19.15 -5.25 -24.10
C GLY A 144 20.65 -5.51 -24.10
N TYR A 145 21.36 -4.77 -24.93
CA TYR A 145 22.81 -4.79 -25.05
C TYR A 145 23.36 -3.36 -25.02
N TYR A 146 24.47 -3.16 -24.32
CA TYR A 146 25.20 -1.90 -24.26
C TYR A 146 26.70 -2.13 -24.10
N LYS A 147 27.50 -1.88 -25.14
CA LYS A 147 28.98 -1.94 -25.11
C LYS A 147 29.54 -3.19 -24.40
N GLY A 148 29.06 -4.37 -24.78
CA GLY A 148 29.46 -5.66 -24.19
C GLY A 148 28.70 -6.05 -22.92
N LEU A 149 28.01 -5.13 -22.26
CA LEU A 149 27.04 -5.43 -21.20
C LEU A 149 25.73 -5.89 -21.84
N TRP A 150 25.02 -6.80 -21.20
CA TRP A 150 23.76 -7.30 -21.74
C TRP A 150 22.85 -7.84 -20.65
N PHE A 151 21.55 -7.89 -20.93
CA PHE A 151 20.55 -8.57 -20.10
C PHE A 151 19.49 -9.23 -21.00
N ALA A 152 18.86 -10.28 -20.46
CA ALA A 152 17.71 -10.95 -21.07
C ALA A 152 16.91 -11.64 -19.96
N GLU A 153 15.59 -11.48 -19.95
CA GLU A 153 14.71 -12.15 -18.99
C GLU A 153 13.32 -12.38 -19.60
N SER A 154 12.62 -13.41 -19.11
CA SER A 154 11.23 -13.64 -19.45
C SER A 154 10.33 -12.59 -18.82
N TRP A 155 9.16 -12.36 -19.41
CA TRP A 155 8.21 -11.42 -18.85
C TRP A 155 7.75 -11.84 -17.44
N PRO A 156 7.80 -10.94 -16.45
CA PRO A 156 7.20 -11.18 -15.15
C PRO A 156 5.72 -11.56 -15.28
N SER A 157 5.27 -12.57 -14.53
CA SER A 157 3.89 -13.08 -14.58
C SER A 157 2.82 -12.01 -14.33
N MET A 158 3.16 -10.95 -13.59
CA MET A 158 2.26 -9.80 -13.36
C MET A 158 1.93 -8.99 -14.63
N PHE A 159 2.69 -9.16 -15.71
CA PHE A 159 2.47 -8.48 -16.99
C PHE A 159 1.83 -9.36 -18.05
N SER A 160 1.46 -10.61 -17.75
CA SER A 160 0.89 -11.56 -18.72
C SER A 160 -0.25 -10.95 -19.54
N ASN A 161 -1.22 -10.29 -18.88
CA ASN A 161 -2.35 -9.65 -19.55
C ASN A 161 -1.96 -8.46 -20.45
N LEU A 162 -0.88 -7.75 -20.12
CA LEU A 162 -0.39 -6.58 -20.87
C LEU A 162 0.52 -6.97 -22.02
N VAL A 163 1.13 -8.15 -21.94
CA VAL A 163 2.14 -8.61 -22.89
C VAL A 163 1.51 -9.55 -23.93
N VAL A 164 0.41 -10.23 -23.60
CA VAL A 164 -0.35 -11.10 -24.54
C VAL A 164 -1.31 -10.30 -25.42
N ASP A 165 -1.78 -9.12 -24.98
CA ASP A 165 -2.65 -8.27 -25.78
C ASP A 165 -1.86 -7.62 -26.94
N GLU A 166 -2.39 -7.66 -28.17
CA GLU A 166 -1.76 -7.10 -29.37
C GLU A 166 -2.13 -5.64 -29.63
N LYS A 167 -2.93 -5.00 -28.76
CA LYS A 167 -3.23 -3.57 -28.87
C LYS A 167 -1.96 -2.71 -28.89
N GLU A 168 -2.04 -1.57 -29.56
CA GLU A 168 -0.94 -0.59 -29.64
C GLU A 168 -0.35 -0.19 -28.27
N VAL A 169 -1.20 -0.10 -27.24
CA VAL A 169 -0.77 0.23 -25.87
C VAL A 169 0.17 -0.86 -25.30
N SER A 170 -0.10 -2.11 -25.63
CA SER A 170 0.70 -3.26 -25.22
C SER A 170 2.02 -3.32 -25.99
N ILE A 171 2.03 -2.98 -27.28
CA ILE A 171 3.25 -2.84 -28.08
C ILE A 171 4.16 -1.75 -27.51
N ALA A 172 3.62 -0.54 -27.30
CA ALA A 172 4.39 0.57 -26.75
C ALA A 172 4.91 0.29 -25.32
N PHE A 173 4.16 -0.47 -24.52
CA PHE A 173 4.64 -0.95 -23.22
C PHE A 173 5.82 -1.91 -23.38
N ARG A 174 5.71 -2.89 -24.28
CA ARG A 174 6.75 -3.90 -24.55
C ARG A 174 8.06 -3.25 -25.00
N GLU A 175 8.02 -2.23 -25.84
CA GLU A 175 9.23 -1.51 -26.27
C GLU A 175 9.79 -0.57 -25.20
N LEU A 176 8.92 0.13 -24.47
CA LEU A 176 9.38 1.10 -23.49
C LEU A 176 10.01 0.43 -22.26
N TYR A 177 9.52 -0.74 -21.86
CA TYR A 177 10.03 -1.46 -20.69
C TYR A 177 11.55 -1.73 -20.74
N PRO A 178 12.12 -2.38 -21.78
CA PRO A 178 13.56 -2.62 -21.86
C PRO A 178 14.37 -1.32 -21.95
N ILE A 179 13.83 -0.25 -22.56
CA ILE A 179 14.46 1.09 -22.52
C ILE A 179 14.62 1.58 -21.08
N VAL A 180 13.59 1.44 -20.24
CA VAL A 180 13.66 1.83 -18.83
C VAL A 180 14.61 0.91 -18.05
N VAL A 181 14.62 -0.40 -18.32
CA VAL A 181 15.60 -1.33 -17.71
C VAL A 181 17.03 -0.91 -18.04
N SER A 182 17.33 -0.60 -19.30
CA SER A 182 18.62 -0.09 -19.73
C SER A 182 19.00 1.20 -19.01
N ALA A 183 18.05 2.14 -18.84
CA ALA A 183 18.31 3.37 -18.10
C ALA A 183 18.61 3.10 -16.61
N VAL A 184 17.90 2.17 -15.97
CA VAL A 184 18.16 1.78 -14.57
C VAL A 184 19.55 1.18 -14.42
N LEU A 185 19.96 0.30 -15.32
CA LEU A 185 21.24 -0.40 -15.26
C LEU A 185 22.42 0.49 -15.65
N TRP A 186 22.27 1.26 -16.73
CA TRP A 186 23.38 1.90 -17.43
C TRP A 186 23.28 3.42 -17.49
N GLY A 187 22.20 4.03 -16.99
CA GLY A 187 21.98 5.47 -17.07
C GLY A 187 23.09 6.31 -16.45
N HIS A 188 23.75 5.79 -15.41
CA HIS A 188 24.92 6.42 -14.78
C HIS A 188 26.13 6.57 -15.74
N MET A 189 26.20 5.75 -16.78
CA MET A 189 27.24 5.78 -17.81
C MET A 189 26.92 6.76 -18.96
N TRP A 190 25.74 7.40 -18.93
CA TRP A 190 25.25 8.29 -19.98
C TRP A 190 25.38 9.78 -19.63
N LYS A 191 26.13 10.10 -18.56
CA LYS A 191 26.23 11.44 -18.00
C LYS A 191 26.60 12.48 -19.07
N LYS A 192 25.81 13.57 -19.13
CA LYS A 192 25.89 14.69 -20.09
C LYS A 192 25.65 14.35 -21.55
N GLN A 193 25.22 13.12 -21.88
CA GLN A 193 24.93 12.70 -23.24
C GLN A 193 23.48 12.97 -23.65
N ARG A 194 23.26 13.15 -24.95
CA ARG A 194 21.93 13.24 -25.58
C ARG A 194 21.73 11.99 -26.44
N ILE A 195 20.95 11.05 -25.94
CA ILE A 195 20.78 9.72 -26.54
C ILE A 195 19.50 9.69 -27.36
N ILE A 196 19.60 9.35 -28.65
CA ILE A 196 18.43 9.08 -29.49
C ILE A 196 18.13 7.58 -29.47
N PHE A 197 17.06 7.17 -28.79
CA PHE A 197 16.54 5.81 -28.86
C PHE A 197 15.87 5.59 -30.22
N MET A 198 16.36 4.59 -30.94
CA MET A 198 15.81 4.15 -32.22
C MET A 198 14.69 3.14 -31.91
N CYS A 199 13.45 3.49 -32.23
CA CYS A 199 12.27 2.65 -31.95
C CYS A 199 11.54 2.33 -33.25
N ASP A 200 10.95 1.15 -33.32
CA ASP A 200 10.19 0.62 -34.44
C ASP A 200 8.67 0.82 -34.30
N ASN A 201 8.18 1.26 -33.13
CA ASN A 201 6.80 1.70 -32.97
C ASN A 201 6.68 3.22 -32.82
N GLU A 202 5.85 3.81 -33.69
CA GLU A 202 5.56 5.24 -33.67
C GLU A 202 4.89 5.72 -32.37
N ALA A 203 4.09 4.88 -31.71
CA ALA A 203 3.50 5.22 -30.42
C ALA A 203 4.56 5.35 -29.32
N THR A 204 5.55 4.45 -29.25
CA THR A 204 6.71 4.57 -28.35
C THR A 204 7.46 5.89 -28.60
N VAL A 205 7.73 6.20 -29.87
CA VAL A 205 8.40 7.45 -30.27
C VAL A 205 7.59 8.66 -29.83
N ALA A 206 6.28 8.68 -30.11
CA ALA A 206 5.39 9.77 -29.74
C ALA A 206 5.30 9.96 -28.22
N ILE A 207 5.29 8.87 -27.45
CA ILE A 207 5.22 8.88 -25.98
C ILE A 207 6.51 9.46 -25.40
N LEU A 208 7.68 9.02 -25.88
CA LEU A 208 8.97 9.54 -25.45
C LEU A 208 9.15 11.02 -25.83
N LYS A 209 8.78 11.41 -27.05
CA LYS A 209 8.87 12.80 -27.52
C LYS A 209 7.94 13.75 -26.76
N LYS A 210 6.70 13.32 -26.48
CA LYS A 210 5.72 14.12 -25.74
C LYS A 210 5.90 14.03 -24.22
N GLY A 211 6.66 13.04 -23.73
CA GLY A 211 6.78 12.74 -22.30
C GLY A 211 5.44 12.35 -21.65
N ARG A 212 4.46 11.81 -22.40
CA ARG A 212 3.13 11.49 -21.85
C ARG A 212 2.39 10.43 -22.65
N SER A 213 1.51 9.70 -21.96
CA SER A 213 0.54 8.76 -22.54
C SER A 213 -0.79 8.85 -21.79
N LYS A 214 -1.91 8.52 -22.46
CA LYS A 214 -3.22 8.34 -21.82
C LYS A 214 -3.30 7.01 -21.04
N SER A 215 -2.38 6.08 -21.30
CA SER A 215 -2.35 4.77 -20.65
C SER A 215 -1.79 4.86 -19.23
N ALA A 216 -2.58 4.37 -18.26
CA ALA A 216 -2.17 4.24 -16.86
C ALA A 216 -1.00 3.26 -16.67
N HIS A 217 -0.77 2.35 -17.62
CA HIS A 217 0.32 1.36 -17.56
C HIS A 217 1.65 1.91 -18.09
N ILE A 218 1.60 2.87 -19.01
CA ILE A 218 2.81 3.44 -19.65
C ILE A 218 3.39 4.59 -18.83
N MET A 219 2.54 5.45 -18.26
CA MET A 219 3.02 6.60 -17.48
C MET A 219 4.00 6.25 -16.36
N PRO A 220 3.87 5.12 -15.64
CA PRO A 220 4.88 4.69 -14.68
C PRO A 220 6.27 4.47 -15.27
N LEU A 221 6.38 3.95 -16.50
CA LEU A 221 7.67 3.78 -17.18
C LEU A 221 8.25 5.14 -17.59
N VAL A 222 7.43 6.00 -18.20
CA VAL A 222 7.86 7.35 -18.64
C VAL A 222 8.34 8.18 -17.46
N ARG A 223 7.62 8.17 -16.33
CA ARG A 223 8.02 8.87 -15.10
C ARG A 223 9.34 8.33 -14.56
N ARG A 224 9.53 7.00 -14.56
CA ARG A 224 10.76 6.38 -14.09
C ARG A 224 11.96 6.73 -14.97
N LEU A 225 11.81 6.62 -16.29
CA LEU A 225 12.85 7.02 -17.25
C LEU A 225 13.23 8.49 -17.08
N THR A 226 12.23 9.37 -16.95
CA THR A 226 12.43 10.82 -16.75
C THR A 226 13.18 11.11 -15.45
N LEU A 227 12.85 10.42 -14.36
CA LEU A 227 13.57 10.56 -13.09
C LEU A 227 15.04 10.13 -13.24
N ILE A 228 15.30 8.97 -13.86
CA ILE A 228 16.66 8.45 -14.00
C ILE A 228 17.50 9.38 -14.88
N ALA A 229 16.93 9.87 -15.98
CA ALA A 229 17.55 10.86 -16.84
C ALA A 229 17.95 12.14 -16.09
N ALA A 230 17.06 12.62 -15.21
CA ALA A 230 17.35 13.76 -14.35
C ALA A 230 18.46 13.47 -13.33
N GLN A 231 18.42 12.30 -12.67
CA GLN A 231 19.40 11.92 -11.64
C GLN A 231 20.81 11.69 -12.21
N GLN A 232 20.88 11.03 -13.36
CA GLN A 232 22.13 10.65 -14.01
C GLN A 232 22.60 11.70 -15.03
N ASN A 233 21.86 12.81 -15.16
CA ASN A 233 22.16 13.94 -16.03
C ASN A 233 22.34 13.58 -17.50
N PHE A 234 21.42 12.80 -18.09
CA PHE A 234 21.38 12.55 -19.52
C PHE A 234 20.05 13.01 -20.13
N VAL A 235 20.04 13.25 -21.44
CA VAL A 235 18.83 13.52 -22.22
C VAL A 235 18.51 12.31 -23.06
N PHE A 236 17.26 11.88 -23.05
CA PHE A 236 16.75 10.89 -24.01
C PHE A 236 15.87 11.58 -25.04
N LEU A 237 15.99 11.12 -26.28
CA LEU A 237 15.21 11.47 -27.44
C LEU A 237 14.77 10.17 -28.11
N SER A 238 13.82 10.26 -29.04
CA SER A 238 13.37 9.10 -29.81
C SER A 238 13.27 9.43 -31.29
N LYS A 239 13.57 8.44 -32.15
CA LYS A 239 13.38 8.53 -33.59
C LYS A 239 12.78 7.21 -34.09
N HIS A 240 11.76 7.31 -34.91
CA HIS A 240 11.18 6.15 -35.57
C HIS A 240 12.13 5.63 -36.65
N VAL A 241 12.33 4.32 -36.69
CA VAL A 241 13.03 3.64 -37.78
C VAL A 241 12.24 2.41 -38.26
N PRO A 242 12.08 2.22 -39.58
CA PRO A 242 11.46 1.01 -40.10
C PRO A 242 12.31 -0.21 -39.74
N GLY A 243 11.73 -1.16 -39.01
CA GLY A 243 12.21 -2.52 -38.76
C GLY A 243 13.72 -2.69 -38.85
N LYS A 244 14.46 -2.19 -37.85
CA LYS A 244 15.91 -2.30 -37.86
C LYS A 244 16.35 -3.73 -37.58
N PHE A 245 17.41 -4.21 -38.25
CA PHE A 245 18.13 -5.43 -37.89
C PHE A 245 18.87 -5.27 -36.56
N ASN A 246 18.14 -5.31 -35.44
CA ASN A 246 18.71 -5.37 -34.10
C ASN A 246 18.93 -6.83 -33.70
N SER A 247 19.75 -7.55 -34.47
CA SER A 247 19.91 -9.01 -34.32
C SER A 247 20.45 -9.42 -32.94
N LYS A 248 21.21 -8.55 -32.27
CA LYS A 248 21.70 -8.78 -30.91
C LYS A 248 20.53 -8.71 -29.91
N ALA A 249 19.76 -7.62 -29.89
CA ALA A 249 18.66 -7.51 -28.94
C ALA A 249 17.48 -8.45 -29.27
N ASP A 250 17.21 -8.76 -30.55
CA ASP A 250 16.21 -9.77 -30.96
C ASP A 250 16.56 -11.16 -30.44
N ALA A 251 17.84 -11.56 -30.53
CA ALA A 251 18.28 -12.81 -29.94
C ALA A 251 18.11 -12.81 -28.40
N LEU A 252 18.37 -11.68 -27.75
CA LEU A 252 18.20 -11.54 -26.29
C LEU A 252 16.72 -11.55 -25.87
N SER A 253 15.84 -10.83 -26.58
CA SER A 253 14.42 -10.71 -26.26
C SER A 253 13.68 -12.05 -26.44
N ARG A 254 14.15 -12.90 -27.37
CA ARG A 254 13.69 -14.27 -27.57
C ARG A 254 14.39 -15.31 -26.69
N LEU A 255 15.27 -14.89 -25.79
CA LEU A 255 16.07 -15.76 -24.91
C LEU A 255 16.98 -16.76 -25.67
N GLN A 256 17.37 -16.44 -26.90
CA GLN A 256 18.24 -17.25 -27.76
C GLN A 256 19.73 -16.96 -27.45
N ILE A 257 20.17 -17.27 -26.24
CA ILE A 257 21.51 -16.90 -25.74
C ILE A 257 22.65 -17.44 -26.63
N ASN A 258 22.51 -18.67 -27.15
CA ASN A 258 23.51 -19.25 -28.07
C ASN A 258 23.66 -18.46 -29.37
N LYS A 259 22.54 -17.96 -29.93
CA LYS A 259 22.55 -17.11 -31.13
C LYS A 259 23.19 -15.76 -30.81
N PHE A 260 22.80 -15.15 -29.70
CA PHE A 260 23.38 -13.90 -29.22
C PHE A 260 24.91 -13.99 -29.06
N ARG A 261 25.43 -15.07 -28.45
CA ARG A 261 26.87 -15.29 -28.24
C ARG A 261 27.67 -15.34 -29.54
N ARG A 262 27.08 -15.88 -30.61
CA ARG A 262 27.71 -15.88 -31.94
C ARG A 262 27.76 -14.47 -32.55
N LEU A 263 26.75 -13.65 -32.28
CA LEU A 263 26.60 -12.29 -32.80
C LEU A 263 27.41 -11.25 -32.02
N ALA A 264 27.64 -11.47 -30.73
CA ALA A 264 28.34 -10.55 -29.82
C ALA A 264 29.42 -11.31 -29.04
N LYS A 265 30.54 -11.62 -29.70
CA LYS A 265 31.67 -12.35 -29.09
C LYS A 265 32.34 -11.53 -27.99
N GLU A 266 32.24 -10.21 -28.08
CA GLU A 266 32.74 -9.23 -27.12
C GLU A 266 31.86 -9.06 -25.87
N ALA A 267 30.69 -9.72 -25.81
CA ALA A 267 29.78 -9.59 -24.68
C ALA A 267 30.35 -10.27 -23.42
N GLN A 268 30.16 -9.65 -22.26
CA GLN A 268 30.57 -10.21 -20.96
C GLN A 268 30.00 -11.62 -20.74
N GLU A 269 30.73 -12.45 -20.01
CA GLU A 269 30.36 -13.85 -19.75
C GLU A 269 29.02 -14.00 -19.00
N PHE A 270 28.69 -13.06 -18.12
CA PHE A 270 27.45 -13.08 -17.35
C PHE A 270 26.56 -11.88 -17.69
N PRO A 271 25.22 -12.06 -17.72
CA PRO A 271 24.31 -10.95 -17.92
C PRO A 271 24.27 -10.02 -16.70
N CYS A 272 23.98 -8.74 -16.95
CA CYS A 272 23.55 -7.83 -15.90
C CYS A 272 22.26 -8.35 -15.25
N LYS A 273 22.22 -8.34 -13.92
CA LYS A 273 21.03 -8.74 -13.17
C LYS A 273 19.89 -7.75 -13.43
N VAL A 274 18.82 -8.23 -14.04
CA VAL A 274 17.65 -7.39 -14.35
C VAL A 274 17.01 -6.89 -13.03
N PRO A 275 16.70 -5.58 -12.93
CA PRO A 275 16.04 -5.03 -11.76
C PRO A 275 14.62 -5.57 -11.61
N SER A 276 14.16 -5.73 -10.37
CA SER A 276 12.78 -6.15 -10.13
C SER A 276 11.77 -5.16 -10.76
N PRO A 277 10.55 -5.60 -11.13
CA PRO A 277 9.54 -4.73 -11.73
C PRO A 277 9.21 -3.48 -10.91
N GLN A 278 9.39 -3.53 -9.58
CA GLN A 278 9.18 -2.40 -8.67
C GLN A 278 10.25 -1.31 -8.78
N LEU A 279 11.44 -1.65 -9.29
CA LEU A 279 12.53 -0.71 -9.57
C LEU A 279 12.45 -0.14 -11.00
N VAL A 280 11.78 -0.84 -11.92
CA VAL A 280 11.56 -0.44 -13.32
C VAL A 280 10.29 0.40 -13.47
N LEU A 281 9.23 0.08 -12.74
CA LEU A 281 8.01 0.88 -12.70
C LEU A 281 8.10 1.97 -11.64
N TRP A 282 7.60 3.16 -11.97
CA TRP A 282 7.38 4.19 -10.98
C TRP A 282 6.46 3.69 -9.85
N SER A 283 6.91 3.88 -8.60
CA SER A 283 6.06 3.79 -7.43
C SER A 283 6.40 4.90 -6.43
N SER A 284 5.49 5.21 -5.52
CA SER A 284 5.65 6.28 -4.53
C SER A 284 6.69 5.97 -3.44
N THR A 285 7.11 4.71 -3.31
CA THR A 285 8.05 4.26 -2.26
C THR A 285 9.51 4.63 -2.57
N PRO A 286 10.06 4.38 -3.79
CA PRO A 286 11.36 4.88 -4.20
C PRO A 286 11.50 6.41 -4.09
N PHE A 287 10.43 7.16 -4.39
CA PHE A 287 10.43 8.61 -4.25
C PHE A 287 10.65 9.06 -2.80
N LYS A 288 9.96 8.43 -1.83
CA LYS A 288 10.17 8.71 -0.40
C LYS A 288 11.57 8.33 0.08
N CYS A 289 12.14 7.25 -0.44
CA CYS A 289 13.51 6.88 -0.12
C CYS A 289 14.52 7.89 -0.70
N LEU A 290 14.29 8.39 -1.91
CA LEU A 290 15.09 9.43 -2.57
C LEU A 290 14.98 10.81 -1.88
N GLU A 291 13.78 11.23 -1.50
CA GLU A 291 13.54 12.46 -0.73
C GLU A 291 14.31 12.46 0.60
N LEU A 292 14.49 11.28 1.20
CA LEU A 292 15.18 11.09 2.48
C LEU A 292 16.67 10.70 2.32
N ASN A 293 17.18 10.63 1.08
CA ASN A 293 18.52 10.13 0.76
C ASN A 293 18.83 8.74 1.37
N ILE A 294 17.82 7.86 1.42
CA ILE A 294 17.90 6.50 1.95
C ILE A 294 18.01 5.52 0.78
N ASN A 295 19.00 4.63 0.79
CA ASN A 295 19.09 3.51 -0.15
C ASN A 295 17.79 2.68 -0.12
N TYR A 296 17.20 2.42 -1.29
CA TYR A 296 15.95 1.66 -1.37
C TYR A 296 16.14 0.27 -0.75
N PRO A 297 15.51 -0.01 0.39
CA PRO A 297 15.82 -1.24 1.11
C PRO A 297 15.14 -2.43 0.44
N ASP A 298 15.77 -3.60 0.51
CA ASP A 298 15.12 -4.86 0.19
C ASP A 298 13.83 -5.01 1.02
N LEU A 299 12.68 -4.88 0.36
CA LEU A 299 11.36 -4.91 1.01
C LEU A 299 11.05 -6.25 1.67
N THR A 300 11.76 -7.32 1.32
CA THR A 300 11.63 -8.62 1.99
C THR A 300 12.24 -8.58 3.40
N LYS A 301 13.23 -7.72 3.63
CA LYS A 301 13.92 -7.53 4.91
C LYS A 301 13.27 -6.46 5.80
N LEU A 302 12.51 -5.51 5.22
CA LEU A 302 11.85 -4.44 5.98
C LEU A 302 10.39 -4.74 6.35
N ARG A 303 10.21 -5.67 7.30
CA ARG A 303 8.89 -6.05 7.84
C ARG A 303 8.08 -4.85 8.35
N ARG A 304 8.74 -3.82 8.91
CA ARG A 304 8.12 -2.61 9.46
C ARG A 304 7.58 -1.67 8.37
N LEU A 305 8.33 -1.47 7.28
CA LEU A 305 7.86 -0.68 6.13
C LEU A 305 6.69 -1.37 5.43
N LYS A 306 6.74 -2.70 5.29
CA LYS A 306 5.61 -3.50 4.78
C LYS A 306 4.36 -3.36 5.64
N ALA A 307 4.50 -3.35 6.97
CA ALA A 307 3.40 -3.11 7.90
C ALA A 307 2.80 -1.69 7.76
N ILE A 308 3.65 -0.66 7.61
CA ILE A 308 3.24 0.74 7.41
C ILE A 308 2.50 0.89 6.07
N LEU A 309 3.03 0.36 4.98
CA LEU A 309 2.39 0.39 3.66
C LEU A 309 1.06 -0.38 3.64
N ASN A 310 0.97 -1.50 4.37
CA ASN A 310 -0.30 -2.21 4.57
C ASN A 310 -1.29 -1.40 5.40
N GLY A 311 -0.82 -0.64 6.40
CA GLY A 311 -1.62 0.32 7.14
C GLY A 311 -2.20 1.39 6.21
N VAL A 312 -1.35 2.02 5.40
CA VAL A 312 -1.76 3.03 4.40
C VAL A 312 -2.75 2.43 3.40
N LYS A 313 -2.49 1.24 2.84
CA LYS A 313 -3.43 0.56 1.93
C LYS A 313 -4.80 0.29 2.55
N ARG A 314 -4.87 -0.02 3.85
CA ARG A 314 -6.15 -0.18 4.58
C ARG A 314 -6.90 1.14 4.73
N THR A 315 -6.18 2.27 4.79
CA THR A 315 -6.78 3.61 4.85
C THR A 315 -7.35 4.06 3.50
N TYR A 316 -6.82 3.56 2.37
CA TYR A 316 -7.25 3.94 1.02
C TYR A 316 -8.22 2.96 0.34
N LYS A 317 -8.37 1.71 0.83
CA LYS A 317 -9.39 0.78 0.32
C LYS A 317 -10.77 1.10 0.90
N THR A 318 -11.75 1.14 0.01
CA THR A 318 -13.19 1.34 0.25
C THR A 318 -13.79 0.27 1.18
N ASN A 319 -14.68 0.73 2.07
CA ASN A 319 -15.53 0.02 3.04
C ASN A 319 -15.35 -1.52 3.09
N PRO A 320 -14.52 -2.06 4.01
CA PRO A 320 -14.67 -3.47 4.38
C PRO A 320 -16.12 -3.72 4.79
N LYS A 321 -16.70 -4.87 4.40
CA LYS A 321 -18.05 -5.26 4.84
C LYS A 321 -18.18 -4.98 6.35
N PRO A 322 -19.19 -4.21 6.79
CA PRO A 322 -19.34 -3.88 8.20
C PRO A 322 -19.51 -5.20 8.98
N ARG A 323 -18.73 -5.34 10.05
CA ARG A 323 -18.87 -6.47 10.97
C ARG A 323 -19.87 -6.07 12.03
N TYR A 324 -20.94 -6.84 12.19
CA TYR A 324 -21.97 -6.52 13.16
C TYR A 324 -21.58 -7.01 14.57
N PRO A 325 -22.00 -6.28 15.62
CA PRO A 325 -21.77 -6.67 17.00
C PRO A 325 -22.61 -7.91 17.36
N ILE A 326 -22.03 -8.87 18.07
CA ILE A 326 -22.82 -9.86 18.82
C ILE A 326 -23.21 -9.21 20.14
N THR A 327 -24.38 -8.58 20.19
CA THR A 327 -24.93 -8.00 21.42
C THR A 327 -25.31 -9.10 22.41
N PHE A 328 -25.54 -8.72 23.68
CA PHE A 328 -26.00 -9.69 24.68
C PHE A 328 -27.33 -10.38 24.30
N ASP A 329 -28.26 -9.68 23.64
CA ASP A 329 -29.50 -10.28 23.12
C ASP A 329 -29.23 -11.40 22.10
N ILE A 330 -28.31 -11.18 21.16
CA ILE A 330 -27.93 -12.21 20.18
C ILE A 330 -27.23 -13.37 20.88
N LEU A 331 -26.32 -13.08 21.82
CA LEU A 331 -25.65 -14.11 22.60
C LEU A 331 -26.67 -14.97 23.38
N GLN A 332 -27.64 -14.34 24.03
CA GLN A 332 -28.68 -15.04 24.78
C GLN A 332 -29.49 -15.97 23.87
N LYS A 333 -29.94 -15.49 22.71
CA LYS A 333 -30.64 -16.33 21.71
C LYS A 333 -29.81 -17.53 21.27
N VAL A 334 -28.52 -17.33 21.01
CA VAL A 334 -27.60 -18.43 20.64
C VAL A 334 -27.46 -19.43 21.79
N CYS A 335 -27.21 -18.99 23.01
CA CYS A 335 -27.08 -19.87 24.17
C CYS A 335 -28.36 -20.68 24.42
N LEU A 336 -29.53 -20.03 24.36
CA LEU A 336 -30.82 -20.71 24.54
C LEU A 336 -31.08 -21.75 23.44
N TRP A 337 -30.73 -21.45 22.19
CA TRP A 337 -30.84 -22.40 21.09
C TRP A 337 -29.91 -23.61 21.28
N LEU A 338 -28.67 -23.39 21.70
CA LEU A 338 -27.71 -24.47 21.96
C LEU A 338 -28.19 -25.41 23.07
N ARG A 339 -28.86 -24.89 24.10
CA ARG A 339 -29.42 -25.66 25.21
C ARG A 339 -30.62 -26.54 24.83
N GLN A 340 -31.24 -26.33 23.67
CA GLN A 340 -32.31 -27.22 23.19
C GLN A 340 -31.80 -28.65 22.94
N ASN A 341 -30.51 -28.80 22.70
CA ASN A 341 -29.85 -30.10 22.56
C ASN A 341 -28.60 -30.15 23.44
N SER A 342 -28.67 -30.90 24.54
CA SER A 342 -27.62 -31.01 25.56
C SER A 342 -26.44 -31.88 25.12
N SER A 343 -25.77 -31.49 24.04
CA SER A 343 -24.55 -32.14 23.55
C SER A 343 -23.28 -31.48 24.10
N TYR A 344 -22.19 -32.23 24.18
CA TYR A 344 -20.88 -31.69 24.56
C TYR A 344 -20.42 -30.56 23.61
N GLU A 345 -20.67 -30.71 22.30
CA GLU A 345 -20.28 -29.70 21.31
C GLU A 345 -21.07 -28.39 21.49
N ASN A 346 -22.35 -28.49 21.87
CA ASN A 346 -23.17 -27.32 22.19
C ASN A 346 -22.71 -26.64 23.48
N LEU A 347 -22.40 -27.40 24.53
CA LEU A 347 -21.83 -26.86 25.78
C LEU A 347 -20.47 -26.19 25.53
N LEU A 348 -19.61 -26.80 24.71
CA LEU A 348 -18.33 -26.23 24.30
C LEU A 348 -18.54 -24.90 23.57
N LEU A 349 -19.43 -24.86 22.57
CA LEU A 349 -19.71 -23.65 21.81
C LEU A 349 -20.34 -22.56 22.68
N GLU A 350 -21.27 -22.91 23.56
CA GLU A 350 -21.90 -21.99 24.52
C GLU A 350 -20.84 -21.36 25.43
N THR A 351 -19.95 -22.20 25.97
CA THR A 351 -18.84 -21.76 26.83
C THR A 351 -17.90 -20.83 26.07
N MET A 352 -17.47 -21.20 24.87
CA MET A 352 -16.59 -20.38 24.04
C MET A 352 -17.22 -19.03 23.69
N CYS A 353 -18.50 -19.00 23.31
CA CYS A 353 -19.22 -17.76 23.00
C CYS A 353 -19.33 -16.85 24.23
N THR A 354 -19.67 -17.42 25.38
CA THR A 354 -19.85 -16.69 26.63
C THR A 354 -18.52 -16.13 27.15
N VAL A 355 -17.47 -16.95 27.19
CA VAL A 355 -16.11 -16.53 27.55
C VAL A 355 -15.59 -15.47 26.58
N ALA A 356 -15.86 -15.62 25.27
CA ALA A 356 -15.45 -14.63 24.29
C ALA A 356 -16.14 -13.27 24.46
N PHE A 357 -17.44 -13.27 24.77
CA PHE A 357 -18.21 -12.06 25.00
C PHE A 357 -17.81 -11.37 26.29
N PHE A 358 -17.97 -12.03 27.45
CA PHE A 358 -17.69 -11.43 28.76
C PHE A 358 -16.19 -11.16 28.97
N GLY A 359 -15.32 -11.95 28.35
CA GLY A 359 -13.88 -11.71 28.35
C GLY A 359 -13.40 -10.69 27.31
N PHE A 360 -14.29 -10.09 26.51
CA PHE A 360 -13.93 -9.17 25.42
C PHE A 360 -12.87 -9.77 24.47
N LEU A 361 -12.90 -11.08 24.24
CA LEU A 361 -11.83 -11.78 23.54
C LEU A 361 -11.88 -11.58 22.03
N ARG A 362 -10.71 -11.61 21.40
CA ARG A 362 -10.60 -11.84 19.96
C ARG A 362 -10.61 -13.35 19.71
N CYS A 363 -11.15 -13.79 18.58
CA CYS A 363 -11.17 -15.20 18.20
C CYS A 363 -9.84 -15.95 18.42
N GLY A 364 -8.72 -15.36 18.01
CA GLY A 364 -7.39 -15.99 18.16
C GLY A 364 -6.85 -16.02 19.59
N GLU A 365 -7.52 -15.40 20.56
CA GLU A 365 -7.15 -15.46 21.99
C GLU A 365 -7.70 -16.74 22.66
N PHE A 366 -8.64 -17.46 22.02
CA PHE A 366 -9.24 -18.71 22.55
C PHE A 366 -9.39 -19.84 21.53
N THR A 367 -8.83 -19.68 20.32
CA THR A 367 -8.81 -20.70 19.26
C THR A 367 -7.42 -20.82 18.65
N VAL A 368 -7.14 -21.94 17.98
CA VAL A 368 -5.90 -22.14 17.19
C VAL A 368 -6.14 -21.90 15.69
N ASP A 369 -5.12 -21.53 14.93
CA ASP A 369 -5.28 -21.23 13.50
C ASP A 369 -5.53 -22.48 12.64
N SER A 370 -4.89 -23.61 12.96
CA SER A 370 -5.06 -24.90 12.27
C SER A 370 -4.83 -26.08 13.21
N CYS A 371 -5.29 -27.26 12.79
CA CYS A 371 -4.99 -28.52 13.50
C CYS A 371 -3.46 -28.69 13.60
N GLY A 372 -2.96 -29.00 14.81
CA GLY A 372 -1.53 -29.16 15.08
C GLY A 372 -0.77 -27.89 15.47
N ASN A 373 -1.37 -26.70 15.34
CA ASN A 373 -0.75 -25.43 15.76
C ASN A 373 -1.00 -25.08 17.25
N PHE A 374 -1.29 -26.08 18.07
CA PHE A 374 -1.45 -25.85 19.50
C PHE A 374 -0.08 -25.81 20.16
N ASP A 375 0.18 -24.74 20.90
CA ASP A 375 1.39 -24.56 21.70
C ASP A 375 0.98 -24.13 23.12
N PRO A 376 1.26 -24.94 24.15
CA PRO A 376 1.00 -24.59 25.54
C PRO A 376 1.63 -23.28 25.99
N ALA A 377 2.69 -22.78 25.36
CA ALA A 377 3.30 -21.49 25.71
C ALA A 377 2.46 -20.29 25.23
N PHE A 378 1.60 -20.47 24.24
CA PHE A 378 0.87 -19.38 23.58
C PHE A 378 -0.65 -19.51 23.67
N ASN A 379 -1.16 -20.73 23.74
CA ASN A 379 -2.58 -21.02 23.76
C ASN A 379 -3.08 -21.28 25.19
N LEU A 380 -4.40 -21.16 25.36
CA LEU A 380 -5.08 -21.41 26.62
C LEU A 380 -5.05 -22.91 26.95
N CYS A 381 -4.57 -23.22 28.15
CA CYS A 381 -4.49 -24.55 28.72
C CYS A 381 -5.39 -24.68 29.95
N ILE A 382 -5.55 -25.89 30.44
CA ILE A 382 -6.22 -26.16 31.73
C ILE A 382 -5.50 -25.45 32.90
N SER A 383 -4.18 -25.31 32.86
CA SER A 383 -3.41 -24.56 33.86
C SER A 383 -3.71 -23.05 33.89
N ASP A 384 -4.32 -22.49 32.84
CA ASP A 384 -4.60 -21.05 32.75
C ASP A 384 -5.95 -20.65 33.33
N ILE A 385 -6.76 -21.62 33.76
CA ILE A 385 -8.04 -21.35 34.39
C ILE A 385 -7.97 -21.66 35.88
N THR A 386 -8.40 -20.69 36.69
CA THR A 386 -8.56 -20.85 38.13
C THR A 386 -10.01 -20.57 38.47
N ILE A 387 -10.67 -21.55 39.09
CA ILE A 387 -12.06 -21.45 39.52
C ILE A 387 -12.05 -21.06 41.00
N LEU A 388 -12.66 -19.93 41.33
CA LEU A 388 -12.89 -19.45 42.69
C LEU A 388 -14.39 -19.56 43.03
N SER A 389 -14.78 -19.20 44.24
CA SER A 389 -16.16 -19.33 44.72
C SER A 389 -17.18 -18.53 43.91
N ASP A 390 -16.80 -17.35 43.43
CA ASP A 390 -17.68 -16.37 42.77
C ASP A 390 -17.19 -15.94 41.37
N SER A 391 -16.09 -16.51 40.91
CA SER A 391 -15.40 -16.02 39.71
C SER A 391 -14.47 -17.06 39.09
N ILE A 392 -14.25 -16.90 37.79
CA ILE A 392 -13.24 -17.63 37.02
C ILE A 392 -12.16 -16.65 36.59
N HIS A 393 -10.92 -16.99 36.89
CA HIS A 393 -9.75 -16.26 36.43
C HIS A 393 -9.12 -17.01 35.26
N LEU A 394 -9.12 -16.37 34.10
CA LEU A 394 -8.54 -16.90 32.86
C LEU A 394 -7.26 -16.12 32.52
N LYS A 395 -6.10 -16.77 32.60
CA LYS A 395 -4.80 -16.18 32.27
C LYS A 395 -4.54 -16.23 30.77
N LEU A 396 -4.70 -15.11 30.08
CA LEU A 396 -4.23 -14.96 28.72
C LEU A 396 -2.70 -14.77 28.72
N LYS A 397 -1.96 -15.71 28.15
CA LYS A 397 -0.50 -15.64 28.04
C LYS A 397 -0.02 -14.54 27.09
N ILE A 398 -0.78 -14.32 26.01
CA ILE A 398 -0.45 -13.34 24.97
C ILE A 398 -1.72 -12.62 24.53
N SER A 399 -1.58 -11.32 24.24
CA SER A 399 -2.58 -10.58 23.48
C SER A 399 -1.93 -9.78 22.35
N LYS A 400 -2.71 -9.43 21.33
CA LYS A 400 -2.22 -8.62 20.20
C LYS A 400 -1.64 -7.25 20.63
N THR A 401 -2.03 -6.78 21.81
CA THR A 401 -1.64 -5.48 22.39
C THR A 401 -0.59 -5.62 23.49
N ASP A 402 -0.08 -6.83 23.72
CA ASP A 402 0.96 -7.13 24.72
C ASP A 402 2.28 -7.47 24.02
N PRO A 403 3.09 -6.47 23.64
CA PRO A 403 4.37 -6.69 22.97
C PRO A 403 5.42 -7.34 23.87
N PHE A 404 5.24 -7.28 25.20
CA PHE A 404 6.19 -7.80 26.18
C PHE A 404 5.81 -9.19 26.73
N ARG A 405 4.67 -9.75 26.29
CA ARG A 405 4.16 -11.08 26.70
C ARG A 405 4.02 -11.24 28.21
N GLN A 406 3.62 -10.17 28.90
CA GLN A 406 3.37 -10.22 30.33
C GLN A 406 2.10 -11.01 30.66
N GLY A 407 1.20 -11.16 29.69
CA GLY A 407 -0.08 -11.80 29.87
C GLY A 407 -1.04 -10.94 30.69
N VAL A 408 -2.29 -11.38 30.81
CA VAL A 408 -3.33 -10.70 31.58
C VAL A 408 -4.34 -11.70 32.09
N THR A 409 -4.77 -11.52 33.34
CA THR A 409 -5.85 -12.32 33.93
C THR A 409 -7.19 -11.66 33.69
N ILE A 410 -8.07 -12.35 32.97
CA ILE A 410 -9.46 -11.98 32.78
C ILE A 410 -10.27 -12.58 33.91
N LYS A 411 -11.13 -11.77 34.52
CA LYS A 411 -12.03 -12.20 35.58
C LYS A 411 -13.44 -12.30 35.03
N LEU A 412 -14.04 -13.48 35.16
CA LEU A 412 -15.42 -13.78 34.76
C LEU A 412 -16.22 -14.06 36.04
N PHE A 413 -16.97 -13.06 36.50
CA PHE A 413 -17.72 -13.14 37.75
C PHE A 413 -19.06 -13.86 37.58
N GLU A 414 -19.57 -14.41 38.68
CA GLU A 414 -20.94 -14.88 38.76
C GLU A 414 -21.91 -13.69 38.66
N THR A 415 -22.78 -13.71 37.65
CA THR A 415 -23.69 -12.58 37.37
C THR A 415 -25.11 -12.80 37.88
N GLY A 416 -25.44 -14.00 38.40
CA GLY A 416 -26.80 -14.38 38.79
C GLY A 416 -27.82 -14.47 37.65
N THR A 417 -27.42 -14.18 36.41
CA THR A 417 -28.29 -14.25 35.23
C THR A 417 -28.34 -15.65 34.61
N GLU A 418 -29.29 -15.88 33.71
CA GLU A 418 -29.42 -17.13 32.97
C GLU A 418 -28.20 -17.43 32.08
N ILE A 419 -27.60 -16.40 31.50
CA ILE A 419 -26.36 -16.49 30.70
C ILE A 419 -25.19 -16.03 31.56
N CYS A 420 -24.82 -16.87 32.53
CA CYS A 420 -23.76 -16.59 33.49
C CYS A 420 -22.42 -17.20 33.03
N PRO A 421 -21.36 -16.39 32.78
CA PRO A 421 -20.06 -16.89 32.32
C PRO A 421 -19.41 -17.84 33.33
N TYR A 422 -19.55 -17.55 34.62
CA TYR A 422 -19.05 -18.40 35.71
C TYR A 422 -19.69 -19.79 35.67
N ARG A 423 -21.03 -19.87 35.73
CA ARG A 423 -21.75 -21.15 35.80
C ARG A 423 -21.55 -22.02 34.56
N ILE A 424 -21.65 -21.42 33.37
CA ILE A 424 -21.47 -22.14 32.10
C ILE A 424 -20.05 -22.70 32.01
N CYS A 425 -19.04 -21.90 32.38
CA CYS A 425 -17.66 -22.36 32.32
C CYS A 425 -17.36 -23.41 33.41
N CYS A 426 -17.91 -23.30 34.63
CA CYS A 426 -17.83 -24.36 35.64
C CYS A 426 -18.43 -25.68 35.13
N LEU A 427 -19.60 -25.63 34.48
CA LEU A 427 -20.24 -26.83 33.90
C LEU A 427 -19.34 -27.51 32.86
N TYR A 428 -18.76 -26.73 31.95
CA TYR A 428 -17.80 -27.24 30.97
C TYR A 428 -16.54 -27.80 31.62
N MET A 429 -15.98 -27.10 32.62
CA MET A 429 -14.77 -27.55 33.33
C MET A 429 -14.99 -28.83 34.12
N ASN A 430 -16.15 -29.02 34.75
CA ASN A 430 -16.50 -30.29 35.39
C ASN A 430 -16.47 -31.45 34.39
N ASN A 431 -17.00 -31.24 33.18
CA ASN A 431 -16.92 -32.23 32.09
C ASN A 431 -15.48 -32.50 31.64
N ARG A 432 -14.64 -31.46 31.62
CA ARG A 432 -13.21 -31.59 31.30
C ARG A 432 -12.43 -32.36 32.36
N PHE A 433 -12.62 -32.05 33.63
CA PHE A 433 -11.89 -32.69 34.74
C PHE A 433 -12.23 -34.17 34.89
N GLN A 434 -13.45 -34.60 34.53
CA GLN A 434 -13.81 -36.02 34.46
C GLN A 434 -12.91 -36.83 33.52
N ARG A 435 -12.29 -36.19 32.52
CA ARG A 435 -11.36 -36.82 31.58
C ARG A 435 -9.90 -36.74 32.03
N ASN A 436 -9.65 -36.32 33.27
CA ASN A 436 -8.34 -36.17 33.91
C ASN A 436 -7.26 -35.53 33.01
N PRO A 437 -7.48 -34.29 32.53
CA PRO A 437 -6.61 -33.66 31.57
C PRO A 437 -5.28 -33.23 32.22
N SER A 438 -4.18 -33.34 31.47
CA SER A 438 -2.91 -32.74 31.87
C SER A 438 -3.05 -31.20 31.95
N PRO A 439 -2.30 -30.51 32.84
CA PRO A 439 -2.32 -29.04 32.95
C PRO A 439 -2.03 -28.29 31.64
N GLU A 440 -1.27 -28.89 30.72
CA GLU A 440 -0.91 -28.28 29.42
C GLU A 440 -1.92 -28.57 28.30
N THR A 441 -2.91 -29.42 28.57
CA THR A 441 -3.96 -29.76 27.59
C THR A 441 -4.73 -28.50 27.17
N PRO A 442 -5.15 -28.37 25.89
CA PRO A 442 -5.92 -27.21 25.45
C PRO A 442 -7.21 -27.01 26.27
N LEU A 443 -7.51 -25.76 26.63
CA LEU A 443 -8.69 -25.41 27.41
C LEU A 443 -9.99 -25.72 26.65
N PHE A 444 -10.04 -25.42 25.36
CA PHE A 444 -11.18 -25.72 24.49
C PHE A 444 -10.80 -26.83 23.52
N VAL A 445 -11.39 -28.02 23.69
CA VAL A 445 -11.17 -29.19 22.82
C VAL A 445 -12.47 -29.68 22.24
N ASP A 446 -12.40 -30.25 21.05
CA ASP A 446 -13.53 -30.99 20.50
C ASP A 446 -13.61 -32.43 21.05
N LEU A 447 -14.56 -33.21 20.53
CA LEU A 447 -14.77 -34.60 20.96
C LEU A 447 -13.53 -35.49 20.78
N THR A 448 -12.62 -35.15 19.87
CA THR A 448 -11.37 -35.90 19.62
C THR A 448 -10.26 -35.53 20.60
N GLY A 449 -10.45 -34.49 21.43
CA GLY A 449 -9.42 -33.95 22.31
C GLY A 449 -8.51 -32.92 21.64
N ALA A 450 -8.71 -32.63 20.35
CA ALA A 450 -7.95 -31.62 19.63
C ALA A 450 -8.41 -30.20 19.98
N ALA A 451 -7.46 -29.26 20.04
CA ALA A 451 -7.76 -27.84 20.26
C ALA A 451 -8.71 -27.30 19.18
N VAL A 452 -9.72 -26.54 19.60
CA VAL A 452 -10.71 -25.98 18.65
C VAL A 452 -10.06 -24.94 17.74
N THR A 453 -10.13 -25.20 16.43
CA THR A 453 -9.63 -24.26 15.43
C THR A 453 -10.59 -23.09 15.23
N ARG A 454 -10.05 -21.96 14.79
CA ARG A 454 -10.84 -20.78 14.43
C ARG A 454 -11.88 -21.09 13.36
N ALA A 455 -11.53 -21.90 12.37
CA ALA A 455 -12.43 -22.29 11.29
C ALA A 455 -13.60 -23.11 11.84
N LYS A 456 -13.32 -24.10 12.69
CA LYS A 456 -14.35 -24.95 13.32
C LYS A 456 -15.29 -24.13 14.20
N PHE A 457 -14.75 -23.30 15.11
CA PHE A 457 -15.55 -22.42 15.96
C PHE A 457 -16.48 -21.52 15.13
N LEU A 458 -15.95 -20.85 14.10
CA LEU A 458 -16.75 -19.96 13.26
C LEU A 458 -17.80 -20.71 12.44
N SER A 459 -17.51 -21.93 12.00
CA SER A 459 -18.49 -22.76 11.30
C SER A 459 -19.68 -23.09 12.20
N LEU A 460 -19.41 -23.59 13.41
CA LEU A 460 -20.46 -23.96 14.37
C LEU A 460 -21.26 -22.74 14.83
N PHE A 461 -20.57 -21.63 15.13
CA PHE A 461 -21.22 -20.39 15.55
C PHE A 461 -22.10 -19.80 14.45
N LYS A 462 -21.64 -19.78 13.20
CA LYS A 462 -22.43 -19.26 12.08
C LYS A 462 -23.64 -20.13 11.80
N HIS A 463 -23.51 -21.45 11.90
CA HIS A 463 -24.64 -22.36 11.81
C HIS A 463 -25.72 -22.05 12.86
N ALA A 464 -25.33 -21.77 14.11
CA ALA A 464 -26.28 -21.36 15.15
C ALA A 464 -26.99 -20.04 14.83
N LEU A 465 -26.27 -19.05 14.28
CA LEU A 465 -26.87 -17.79 13.83
C LEU A 465 -27.88 -18.00 12.69
N ASP A 466 -27.49 -18.75 11.66
CA ASP A 466 -28.34 -19.01 10.51
C ASP A 466 -29.61 -19.80 10.92
N SER A 467 -29.48 -20.72 11.87
CA SER A 467 -30.62 -21.46 12.46
C SER A 467 -31.60 -20.56 13.22
N LEU A 468 -31.14 -19.42 13.72
CA LEU A 468 -31.96 -18.39 14.36
C LEU A 468 -32.51 -17.34 13.37
N GLY A 469 -32.26 -17.52 12.06
CA GLY A 469 -32.64 -16.55 11.02
C GLY A 469 -31.77 -15.29 11.01
N ILE A 470 -30.60 -15.31 11.64
CA ILE A 470 -29.65 -14.19 11.68
C ILE A 470 -28.58 -14.41 10.61
N ASP A 471 -28.52 -13.53 9.60
CA ASP A 471 -27.54 -13.63 8.51
C ASP A 471 -26.10 -13.66 9.02
N SER A 472 -25.49 -14.85 8.99
CA SER A 472 -24.15 -15.08 9.51
C SER A 472 -23.02 -14.43 8.69
N THR A 473 -23.29 -13.89 7.50
CA THR A 473 -22.29 -13.27 6.61
C THR A 473 -21.70 -11.98 7.16
N TYR A 474 -22.45 -11.26 8.02
CA TYR A 474 -22.01 -10.03 8.69
C TYR A 474 -21.21 -10.29 9.97
N TYR A 475 -21.14 -11.54 10.42
CA TYR A 475 -20.49 -11.91 11.67
C TYR A 475 -19.16 -12.63 11.45
N SER A 476 -18.23 -12.37 12.37
CA SER A 476 -16.91 -12.98 12.41
C SER A 476 -16.46 -13.13 13.85
N GLY A 477 -15.35 -13.83 14.10
CA GLY A 477 -14.84 -13.96 15.46
C GLY A 477 -14.40 -12.65 16.13
N HIS A 478 -14.35 -11.53 15.39
CA HIS A 478 -14.15 -10.21 15.99
C HIS A 478 -15.46 -9.61 16.56
N SER A 479 -16.62 -10.08 16.09
CA SER A 479 -17.94 -9.56 16.44
C SER A 479 -18.27 -9.68 17.93
N PHE A 480 -17.73 -10.68 18.64
CA PHE A 480 -17.85 -10.81 20.10
C PHE A 480 -17.27 -9.60 20.83
N ARG A 481 -16.01 -9.23 20.53
CA ARG A 481 -15.37 -8.06 21.16
C ARG A 481 -16.08 -6.74 20.80
N ILE A 482 -16.59 -6.62 19.57
CA ILE A 482 -17.36 -5.44 19.15
C ILE A 482 -18.67 -5.36 19.96
N GLY A 483 -19.36 -6.49 20.09
CA GLY A 483 -20.65 -6.56 20.74
C GLY A 483 -20.60 -6.47 22.25
N ALA A 484 -19.55 -6.98 22.90
CA ALA A 484 -19.30 -6.76 24.32
C ALA A 484 -19.12 -5.26 24.64
N ALA A 485 -18.32 -4.55 23.83
CA ALA A 485 -18.16 -3.09 23.97
C ALA A 485 -19.45 -2.33 23.69
N THR A 486 -20.18 -2.71 22.65
CA THR A 486 -21.46 -2.09 22.29
C THR A 486 -22.48 -2.28 23.41
N THR A 487 -22.60 -3.49 23.95
CA THR A 487 -23.52 -3.81 25.04
C THR A 487 -23.15 -3.02 26.29
N ALA A 488 -21.86 -2.99 26.67
CA ALA A 488 -21.39 -2.23 27.82
C ALA A 488 -21.72 -0.73 27.69
N GLY A 489 -21.57 -0.15 26.50
CA GLY A 489 -21.99 1.22 26.22
C GLY A 489 -23.51 1.42 26.35
N SER A 490 -24.32 0.48 25.83
CA SER A 490 -25.80 0.57 25.88
C SER A 490 -26.38 0.47 27.29
N VAL A 491 -25.67 -0.21 28.20
CA VAL A 491 -26.03 -0.31 29.63
C VAL A 491 -25.28 0.70 30.50
N GLN A 492 -24.66 1.71 29.88
CA GLN A 492 -24.01 2.84 30.55
C GLN A 492 -22.88 2.44 31.51
N VAL A 493 -22.15 1.36 31.20
CA VAL A 493 -20.90 1.07 31.91
C VAL A 493 -19.94 2.22 31.67
N GLU A 494 -19.32 2.72 32.74
CA GLU A 494 -18.35 3.80 32.64
C GLU A 494 -17.18 3.44 31.71
N ASP A 495 -16.73 4.42 30.94
CA ASP A 495 -15.67 4.27 29.94
C ASP A 495 -14.39 3.65 30.50
N HIS A 496 -14.02 3.99 31.74
CA HIS A 496 -12.84 3.47 32.40
C HIS A 496 -12.96 1.95 32.67
N LEU A 497 -14.16 1.47 33.05
CA LEU A 497 -14.44 0.04 33.23
C LEU A 497 -14.46 -0.70 31.90
N ILE A 498 -15.04 -0.12 30.85
CA ILE A 498 -15.01 -0.70 29.49
C ILE A 498 -13.56 -0.86 29.02
N LYS A 499 -12.71 0.16 29.26
CA LYS A 499 -11.27 0.12 28.97
C LYS A 499 -10.56 -1.01 29.72
N VAL A 500 -10.83 -1.18 31.02
CA VAL A 500 -10.26 -2.25 31.83
C VAL A 500 -10.70 -3.62 31.34
N MET A 501 -12.01 -3.87 31.21
CA MET A 501 -12.57 -5.15 30.79
C MET A 501 -12.09 -5.55 29.39
N GLY A 502 -12.14 -4.60 28.45
CA GLY A 502 -11.75 -4.81 27.08
C GLY A 502 -10.28 -4.53 26.78
N ARG A 503 -9.45 -4.30 27.80
CA ARG A 503 -7.98 -4.18 27.69
C ARG A 503 -7.56 -3.11 26.67
N TRP A 504 -8.17 -1.94 26.75
CA TRP A 504 -7.85 -0.79 25.90
C TRP A 504 -7.10 0.27 26.70
N SER A 505 -5.89 0.60 26.26
CA SER A 505 -5.08 1.70 26.81
C SER A 505 -5.45 3.08 26.25
N SER A 506 -6.39 3.15 25.29
CA SER A 506 -6.79 4.37 24.58
C SER A 506 -8.26 4.31 24.19
N ASP A 507 -8.78 5.39 23.59
CA ASP A 507 -10.17 5.50 23.12
C ASP A 507 -10.49 4.65 21.88
N ALA A 508 -9.64 3.66 21.57
CA ALA A 508 -9.88 2.70 20.51
C ALA A 508 -11.20 1.93 20.68
N TYR A 509 -11.72 1.81 21.90
CA TYR A 509 -13.01 1.17 22.19
C TYR A 509 -14.21 1.94 21.63
N CYS A 510 -14.13 3.28 21.50
CA CYS A 510 -15.19 4.11 20.92
C CYS A 510 -15.54 3.69 19.48
N ARG A 511 -14.58 3.11 18.74
CA ARG A 511 -14.82 2.60 17.38
C ARG A 511 -15.68 1.33 17.36
N TYR A 512 -15.80 0.64 18.48
CA TYR A 512 -16.58 -0.59 18.59
C TYR A 512 -18.01 -0.34 19.04
N ILE A 513 -18.25 0.70 19.84
CA ILE A 513 -19.60 1.04 20.30
C ILE A 513 -20.44 1.48 19.10
N LYS A 514 -21.48 0.71 18.80
CA LYS A 514 -22.50 1.05 17.80
C LYS A 514 -23.71 1.63 18.53
N ILE A 515 -23.93 2.93 18.38
CA ILE A 515 -25.07 3.63 18.99
C ILE A 515 -26.33 3.32 18.17
N SER A 516 -27.36 2.80 18.82
CA SER A 516 -28.67 2.57 18.22
C SER A 516 -29.60 3.78 18.40
N GLU A 517 -30.68 3.85 17.63
CA GLU A 517 -31.69 4.91 17.81
C GLU A 517 -32.35 4.87 19.19
N SER A 518 -32.51 3.68 19.79
CA SER A 518 -33.01 3.53 21.15
C SER A 518 -32.04 4.08 22.19
N ASP A 519 -30.73 3.95 21.98
CA ASP A 519 -29.72 4.57 22.84
C ASP A 519 -29.79 6.11 22.75
N LEU A 520 -29.93 6.65 21.53
CA LEU A 520 -30.11 8.10 21.32
C LEU A 520 -31.39 8.61 21.99
N LYS A 521 -32.51 7.89 21.82
CA LYS A 521 -33.79 8.22 22.47
C LYS A 521 -33.67 8.18 23.99
N ARG A 522 -33.00 7.17 24.55
CA ARG A 522 -32.76 7.08 26.00
C ARG A 522 -31.91 8.22 26.50
N ALA A 523 -30.81 8.56 25.81
CA ALA A 523 -29.96 9.68 26.16
C ALA A 523 -30.73 11.02 26.15
N GLN A 524 -31.54 11.27 25.12
CA GLN A 524 -32.40 12.45 25.04
C GLN A 524 -33.45 12.49 26.16
N ASN A 525 -34.06 11.35 26.51
CA ASN A 525 -34.99 11.26 27.64
C ASN A 525 -34.31 11.53 28.98
N SER A 526 -33.06 11.07 29.17
CA SER A 526 -32.28 11.35 30.38
C SER A 526 -31.88 12.82 30.49
N LEU A 527 -31.67 13.53 29.37
CA LEU A 527 -31.43 14.99 29.37
C LEU A 527 -32.68 15.79 29.79
N ALA A 528 -33.87 15.23 29.63
CA ALA A 528 -35.14 15.89 29.92
C ALA A 528 -35.70 15.60 31.32
N LYS A 529 -35.02 14.76 32.12
CA LYS A 529 -35.40 14.47 33.50
C LYS A 529 -34.47 15.23 34.44
N ASN A 530 -35.04 16.17 35.20
CA ASN A 530 -34.38 16.82 36.35
C ASN A 530 -34.14 15.82 37.47
#